data_AF-A0A7W1IRE5-F1
#
_entry.id   AF-A0A7W1IRE5-F1
#
_cell.length_a   1.000
_cell.length_b   1.000
_cell.length_c   1.000
_cell.angle_alpha   90.00
_cell.angle_beta   90.00
_cell.angle_gamma   90.00
#
_symmetry.space_group_name_H-M   'P 1'
#
loop_
_entity.id
_entity.type
_entity.pdbx_description
1 polymer ?
#
loop_
_entity_poly.entity_id
_entity_poly.type
_entity_poly.pdbx_seq_one_letter_code
_entity_poly.pdbx_strand_id
1 'polypeptide(L)' 'MVVDLVESYLVIGTLEAVGPQHVSFVDADLHDHRESNSTKEIYASETQKFGVRVNRKRLDVPRHLVVAVSRLADVVA' A
#
# COMPACT_ATOMS: atom_id res chain seq x y z
N MET A 1 -4.39 -3.15 4.53
CA MET A 1 -4.40 -1.67 4.58
C MET A 1 -3.82 -1.15 3.29
N VAL A 2 -4.21 0.04 2.88
CA VAL A 2 -3.66 0.77 1.74
C VAL A 2 -2.96 2.01 2.30
N VAL A 3 -1.74 2.26 1.84
CA VAL A 3 -0.95 3.44 2.19
C VAL A 3 -0.48 4.11 0.92
N ASP A 4 -0.98 5.31 0.69
CA ASP A 4 -0.54 6.18 -0.39
C ASP A 4 0.75 6.88 0.03
N LEU A 5 1.79 6.69 -0.78
CA LEU A 5 3.05 7.39 -0.60
C LEU A 5 3.12 8.62 -1.48
N VAL A 6 4.03 9.53 -1.12
CA VAL A 6 4.46 10.59 -2.03
C VAL A 6 4.96 9.95 -3.33
N GLU A 7 4.65 10.61 -4.44
CA GLU A 7 4.92 10.10 -5.80
C GLU A 7 4.05 8.90 -6.23
N SER A 8 4.60 8.08 -7.12
CA SER A 8 3.91 6.99 -7.81
C SER A 8 3.79 5.71 -7.00
N TYR A 9 4.24 5.68 -5.73
CA TYR A 9 4.20 4.45 -4.94
C TYR A 9 2.88 4.25 -4.18
N LEU A 10 2.53 2.98 -3.99
CA LEU A 10 1.41 2.49 -3.20
C LEU A 10 1.87 1.29 -2.38
N VAL A 11 1.47 1.22 -1.12
CA VAL A 11 1.69 0.03 -0.28
C VAL A 11 0.35 -0.60 0.07
N ILE A 12 0.21 -1.90 -0.17
CA ILE A 12 -0.94 -2.69 0.26
C ILE A 12 -0.44 -3.87 1.08
N GLY A 13 -0.83 -3.96 2.35
CA GLY A 13 -0.36 -5.03 3.23
C GLY A 13 -1.01 -5.03 4.61
N THR A 14 -0.52 -5.89 5.50
CA THR A 14 -0.96 -5.93 6.89
C THR A 14 -0.11 -5.01 7.74
N LEU A 15 -0.73 -4.04 8.41
CA LEU A 15 -0.02 -3.15 9.33
C LEU A 15 0.50 -3.95 10.53
N GLU A 16 1.81 -3.95 10.73
CA GLU A 16 2.47 -4.61 11.85
C GLU A 16 2.68 -3.63 13.01
N ALA A 17 3.20 -2.43 12.73
CA ALA A 17 3.50 -1.43 13.75
C ALA A 17 3.48 0.00 13.20
N VAL A 18 3.23 0.97 14.09
CA VAL A 18 3.37 2.40 13.80
C VAL A 18 4.40 2.96 14.78
N GLY A 19 5.60 3.24 14.27
CA GLY A 19 6.68 3.85 15.01
C GLY A 19 6.75 5.37 14.84
N PRO A 20 7.71 6.02 15.53
CA PRO A 20 7.91 7.47 15.43
C PRO A 20 8.40 7.91 14.04
N GLN A 21 9.20 7.09 13.36
CA GLN A 21 9.79 7.42 12.07
C GLN A 21 9.29 6.56 10.91
N HIS A 22 8.74 5.38 11.20
CA HIS A 22 8.36 4.38 10.20
C HIS A 22 7.00 3.77 10.50
N VAL A 23 6.34 3.31 9.44
CA VAL A 23 5.16 2.44 9.49
C VAL A 23 5.57 1.10 8.91
N SER A 24 5.38 0.03 9.69
CA SER A 24 5.85 -1.31 9.36
C SER A 24 4.71 -2.19 8.88
N PHE A 25 4.95 -2.95 7.82
CA PHE A 25 4.01 -3.88 7.21
C PHE A 25 4.61 -5.27 7.10
N VAL A 26 3.75 -6.27 7.16
CA VAL A 26 4.04 -7.67 6.80
C VAL A 26 3.14 -8.10 5.66
N ASP A 27 3.64 -9.05 4.87
CA ASP A 27 2.96 -9.59 3.69
C ASP A 27 2.43 -8.46 2.79
N ALA A 28 3.35 -7.58 2.39
CA ALA A 28 3.06 -6.34 1.70
C ALA A 28 3.40 -6.41 0.22
N ASP A 29 2.65 -5.64 -0.55
CA ASP A 29 2.94 -5.23 -1.90
C ASP A 29 3.39 -3.76 -1.90
N LEU A 30 4.61 -3.48 -2.36
CA LEU A 30 5.05 -2.14 -2.71
C LEU A 30 4.98 -2.01 -4.23
N HIS A 31 4.02 -1.23 -4.70
CA HIS A 31 3.73 -1.08 -6.12
C HIS A 31 4.14 0.30 -6.62
N ASP A 32 4.94 0.35 -7.70
CA ASP A 32 5.21 1.57 -8.44
C ASP A 32 4.20 1.72 -9.57
N HIS A 33 3.39 2.77 -9.50
CA HIS A 33 2.37 3.06 -10.48
C HIS A 33 2.91 3.31 -11.89
N ARG A 34 4.16 3.76 -12.03
CA ARG A 34 4.78 4.02 -13.34
C ARG A 34 5.02 2.75 -14.14
N GLU A 35 5.01 1.59 -13.47
CA GLU A 35 5.22 0.29 -14.10
C GLU A 35 3.89 -0.36 -14.53
N SER A 36 2.75 0.31 -14.31
CA SER A 36 1.41 -0.21 -14.61
C SER A 36 0.62 0.68 -15.58
N ASN A 37 -0.30 0.05 -16.33
CA ASN A 37 -1.28 0.74 -17.18
C ASN A 37 -2.61 1.06 -16.45
N SER A 38 -2.80 0.57 -15.23
CA SER A 38 -3.98 0.87 -14.39
C SER A 38 -3.72 2.13 -13.56
N THR A 39 -4.77 2.80 -13.04
CA THR A 39 -4.66 3.90 -12.05
C THR A 39 -4.56 3.36 -10.61
N LYS A 40 -4.07 4.16 -9.64
CA LYS A 40 -3.89 3.69 -8.25
C LYS A 40 -5.22 3.17 -7.68
N GLU A 41 -6.31 3.83 -8.03
CA GLU A 41 -7.69 3.46 -7.66
C GLU A 41 -8.10 2.11 -8.25
N ILE A 42 -7.87 1.90 -9.56
CA ILE A 42 -8.16 0.63 -10.23
C ILE A 42 -7.34 -0.49 -9.59
N TYR A 43 -6.04 -0.25 -9.35
CA TYR A 43 -5.16 -1.23 -8.75
C TYR A 43 -5.61 -1.63 -7.33
N ALA A 44 -5.97 -0.66 -6.50
CA ALA A 44 -6.46 -0.93 -5.15
C ALA A 44 -7.79 -1.69 -5.16
N SER A 45 -8.71 -1.35 -6.07
CA SER A 45 -9.99 -2.06 -6.26
C SER A 45 -9.78 -3.51 -6.72
N GLU A 46 -8.90 -3.74 -7.70
CA GLU A 46 -8.54 -5.09 -8.15
C GLU A 46 -7.89 -5.89 -7.03
N THR A 47 -6.99 -5.27 -6.27
CA THR A 47 -6.33 -5.92 -5.12
C THR A 47 -7.33 -6.30 -4.03
N GLN A 48 -8.35 -5.47 -3.78
CA GLN A 48 -9.44 -5.81 -2.86
C GLN A 48 -10.22 -7.05 -3.34
N LYS A 49 -10.44 -7.19 -4.65
CA LYS A 49 -11.19 -8.32 -5.26
C LYS A 49 -10.39 -9.61 -5.36
N PHE A 50 -9.12 -9.52 -5.77
CA PHE A 50 -8.28 -10.67 -6.10
C PHE A 50 -7.26 -11.02 -5.01
N GLY A 51 -7.15 -10.20 -3.98
CA GLY A 51 -6.17 -10.35 -2.91
C GLY A 51 -4.84 -9.65 -3.21
N VAL A 52 -4.04 -9.52 -2.15
CA VAL A 52 -2.75 -8.82 -2.18
C VAL A 52 -1.67 -9.68 -2.84
N ARG A 53 -0.98 -9.12 -3.85
CA ARG A 53 0.17 -9.76 -4.50
C ARG A 53 1.45 -9.49 -3.71
N VAL A 54 1.63 -10.22 -2.62
CA VAL A 54 2.78 -10.05 -1.71
C VAL A 54 4.10 -10.16 -2.48
N ASN A 55 4.88 -9.07 -2.47
CA ASN A 55 6.25 -9.05 -3.02
C ASN A 55 7.31 -8.71 -1.97
N ARG A 56 6.90 -8.33 -0.75
CA ARG A 56 7.77 -8.10 0.41
C ARG A 56 7.15 -8.77 1.64
N LYS A 57 7.91 -9.68 2.27
CA LYS A 57 7.48 -10.29 3.55
C LYS A 57 7.43 -9.29 4.70
N ARG A 58 8.33 -8.29 4.66
CA ARG A 58 8.42 -7.19 5.63
C ARG A 58 8.81 -5.92 4.90
N LEU A 59 8.20 -4.80 5.28
CA LEU A 59 8.41 -3.50 4.65
C LEU A 59 8.28 -2.39 5.70
N ASP A 60 9.27 -1.52 5.78
CA ASP A 60 9.23 -0.31 6.60
C ASP A 60 9.13 0.91 5.69
N VAL A 61 8.11 1.74 5.92
CA VAL A 61 7.86 2.95 5.15
C VAL A 61 8.18 4.16 6.02
N PRO A 62 9.06 5.08 5.59
CA PRO A 62 9.28 6.33 6.29
C PRO A 62 7.98 7.13 6.42
N ARG A 63 7.63 7.52 7.64
CA ARG A 63 6.35 8.18 7.96
C ARG A 63 6.17 9.51 7.20
N HIS A 64 7.26 10.21 6.91
CA HIS A 64 7.23 11.47 6.16
C HIS A 64 6.87 11.30 4.68
N LEU A 65 6.91 10.07 4.14
CA LEU A 65 6.49 9.75 2.79
C LEU A 65 5.01 9.34 2.71
N VAL A 66 4.31 9.18 3.84
CA VAL A 66 2.91 8.76 3.86
C VAL A 66 1.99 9.96 3.63
N VAL A 67 1.15 9.88 2.59
CA VAL A 67 0.14 10.90 2.25
C VAL A 67 -1.19 10.56 2.91
N ALA A 68 -1.64 9.32 2.76
CA ALA A 68 -2.92 8.85 3.30
C ALA A 68 -2.87 7.36 3.64
N VAL A 69 -3.78 6.94 4.53
CA VAL A 69 -3.96 5.54 4.91
C VAL A 69 -5.44 5.20 4.94
N SER A 70 -5.78 3.99 4.49
CA SER A 70 -7.14 3.45 4.57
C SER A 70 -7.11 1.93 4.79
N ARG A 71 -8.23 1.36 5.23
CA ARG A 71 -8.37 -0.10 5.16
C ARG A 71 -8.62 -0.49 3.71
N LEU A 72 -8.03 -1.61 3.29
CA LEU A 72 -8.29 -2.15 1.95
C LEU A 72 -9.78 -2.47 1.74
N ALA A 73 -10.48 -2.87 2.80
CA ALA A 73 -11.92 -3.11 2.77
C ALA A 73 -12.76 -1.83 2.55
N ASP A 74 -12.22 -0.66 2.85
CA ASP A 74 -12.92 0.62 2.72
C ASP A 74 -12.64 1.30 1.38
N VAL A 75 -11.85 0.67 0.50
CA VAL A 75 -11.65 1.15 -0.88
C VAL A 75 -12.95 0.99 -1.63
N VAL A 76 -13.44 2.09 -2.19
CA VAL A 76 -14.63 2.16 -3.04
C VAL A 76 -14.21 2.46 -4.48
N ALA A 77 -14.88 1.84 -5.45
CA ALA A 77 -14.67 2.02 -6.88
C ALA A 77 -16.00 2.21 -7.60
#